data_AF-A0A1F9BPC2-F1
#
_entry.id   AF-A0A1F9BPC2-F1
#
_cell.length_a   1.000
_cell.length_b   1.000
_cell.length_c   1.000
_cell.angle_alpha   90.00
_cell.angle_beta   90.00
_cell.angle_gamma   90.00
#
_symmetry.space_group_name_H-M   'P 1'
#
loop_
_entity.id
_entity.type
_entity.pdbx_description
1 polymer ?
#
loop_
_entity_poly.entity_id
_entity_poly.type
_entity_poly.pdbx_seq_one_letter_code
_entity_poly.pdbx_strand_id
1 'polypeptide(L)'
;MILFNRLQRETNNSPANLRWLLTEKPNLSELCWDLDYQYREISRLLIKKKKKHTISPPPFYKKWDEYQKHWESVVAEAAKFEAKRFSKEAYEEFRREFEEELLADGRSPEEFYKEQEKTPEEYYQYIWDLLADEFGLDREERFDPLVDDPAVIMNELYDSLRDLVVNDYFDGLINNKHLEVWDFFLDTIGIDYSKIYNQRQSAPELFIPTHMLSRNITPIEELYNEAVRAYIFGLTEASVAMCRALMEHILKKYYHILGDDLNRIISKAEREHSYLKGLNLHQMRDLANKVLHDYENRAQDIEKAALDFLKTIRHLVTRIPSP
;
A
#
# COMPACT_ATOMS: atom_id res chain seq x y z
N MET A 1 -14.99 5.90 22.92
CA MET A 1 -15.29 5.21 24.19
C MET A 1 -16.53 5.70 24.92
N ILE A 2 -16.69 7.02 25.13
CA ILE A 2 -17.85 7.57 25.85
C ILE A 2 -19.16 7.23 25.13
N LEU A 3 -19.21 7.45 23.81
CA LEU A 3 -20.38 7.15 22.96
C LEU A 3 -20.77 5.67 23.03
N PHE A 4 -19.81 4.76 22.86
CA PHE A 4 -20.08 3.32 22.92
C PHE A 4 -20.61 2.88 24.29
N ASN A 5 -20.03 3.38 25.40
CA ASN A 5 -20.53 3.08 26.75
C ASN A 5 -21.94 3.64 26.99
N ARG A 6 -22.28 4.78 26.38
CA ARG A 6 -23.64 5.34 26.44
C ARG A 6 -24.61 4.43 25.68
N LEU A 7 -24.24 4.01 24.47
CA LEU A 7 -25.05 3.12 23.66
C LEU A 7 -25.30 1.78 24.37
N GLN A 8 -24.26 1.17 24.94
CA GLN A 8 -24.38 -0.06 25.73
C GLN A 8 -25.36 0.12 26.91
N ARG A 9 -25.33 1.25 27.62
CA ARG A 9 -26.27 1.49 28.73
C ARG A 9 -27.71 1.62 28.26
N GLU A 10 -27.95 2.36 27.19
CA GLU A 10 -29.29 2.60 26.65
C GLU A 10 -29.94 1.33 26.05
N THR A 11 -29.10 0.42 25.55
CA THR A 11 -29.54 -0.83 24.90
C THR A 11 -29.48 -2.04 25.83
N ASN A 12 -29.17 -1.84 27.11
CA ASN A 12 -28.91 -2.91 28.09
C ASN A 12 -27.86 -3.92 27.57
N ASN A 13 -26.81 -3.40 26.97
CA ASN A 13 -25.66 -4.10 26.40
C ASN A 13 -26.02 -5.17 25.35
N SER A 14 -27.09 -4.97 24.59
CA SER A 14 -27.52 -5.88 23.54
C SER A 14 -27.77 -5.15 22.22
N PRO A 15 -27.01 -5.46 21.14
CA PRO A 15 -27.23 -4.83 19.84
C PRO A 15 -28.59 -5.20 19.23
N ALA A 16 -29.15 -6.36 19.60
CA ALA A 16 -30.48 -6.78 19.14
C ALA A 16 -31.59 -5.83 19.61
N ASN A 17 -31.38 -5.11 20.73
CA ASN A 17 -32.36 -4.15 21.23
C ASN A 17 -32.42 -2.87 20.40
N LEU A 18 -31.38 -2.59 19.60
CA LEU A 18 -31.27 -1.31 18.90
C LEU A 18 -32.42 -1.10 17.92
N ARG A 19 -32.83 -2.14 17.19
CA ARG A 19 -33.90 -2.03 16.18
C ARG A 19 -35.23 -1.53 16.73
N TRP A 20 -35.67 -2.04 17.87
CA TRP A 20 -36.94 -1.62 18.47
C TRP A 20 -36.79 -0.32 19.28
N LEU A 21 -35.64 -0.12 19.92
CA LEU A 21 -35.38 1.08 20.71
C LEU A 21 -35.33 2.35 19.85
N LEU A 22 -34.92 2.26 18.59
CA LEU A 22 -34.96 3.41 17.67
C LEU A 22 -36.38 3.94 17.43
N THR A 23 -37.39 3.08 17.51
CA THR A 23 -38.80 3.50 17.42
C THR A 23 -39.26 4.26 18.66
N GLU A 24 -38.83 3.81 19.84
CA GLU A 24 -39.23 4.38 21.13
C GLU A 24 -38.39 5.60 21.55
N LYS A 25 -37.13 5.64 21.12
CA LYS A 25 -36.13 6.64 21.49
C LYS A 25 -35.40 7.14 20.24
N PRO A 26 -35.99 8.11 19.50
CA PRO A 26 -35.38 8.65 18.29
C PRO A 26 -33.97 9.20 18.52
N ASN A 27 -33.66 9.78 19.68
CA ASN A 27 -32.31 10.29 19.98
C ASN A 27 -31.20 9.22 19.98
N LEU A 28 -31.52 7.93 19.94
CA LEU A 28 -30.53 6.86 19.77
C LEU A 28 -30.00 6.77 18.33
N SER A 29 -30.77 7.23 17.35
CA SER A 29 -30.31 7.26 15.97
C SER A 29 -29.11 8.21 15.84
N GLU A 30 -29.17 9.38 16.48
CA GLU A 30 -28.11 10.40 16.49
C GLU A 30 -26.85 9.86 17.18
N LEU A 31 -27.02 9.20 18.33
CA LEU A 31 -25.92 8.53 19.02
C LEU A 31 -25.25 7.44 18.17
N CYS A 32 -26.03 6.68 17.39
CA CYS A 32 -25.49 5.69 16.47
C CYS A 32 -24.72 6.33 15.32
N TRP A 33 -25.21 7.46 14.79
CA TRP A 33 -24.51 8.23 13.76
C TRP A 33 -23.18 8.79 14.27
N ASP A 34 -23.16 9.44 15.44
CA ASP A 34 -21.93 9.93 16.07
C ASP A 34 -20.92 8.80 16.27
N LEU A 35 -21.39 7.64 16.73
CA LEU A 35 -20.53 6.49 17.01
C LEU A 35 -19.97 5.87 15.72
N ASP A 36 -20.80 5.68 14.69
CA ASP A 36 -20.37 5.17 13.37
C ASP A 36 -19.35 6.11 12.73
N TYR A 37 -19.64 7.43 12.74
CA TYR A 37 -18.73 8.45 12.23
C TYR A 37 -17.37 8.41 12.93
N GLN A 38 -17.35 8.46 14.27
CA GLN A 38 -16.11 8.43 15.05
C GLN A 38 -15.35 7.11 14.88
N TYR A 39 -16.05 5.98 14.75
CA TYR A 39 -15.43 4.69 14.48
C TYR A 39 -14.70 4.70 13.13
N ARG A 40 -15.35 5.14 12.05
CA ARG A 40 -14.75 5.21 10.72
C ARG A 40 -13.53 6.13 10.68
N GLU A 41 -13.61 7.30 11.31
CA GLU A 41 -12.49 8.24 11.39
C GLU A 41 -11.29 7.62 12.11
N ILE A 42 -11.52 6.98 13.25
CA ILE A 42 -10.44 6.30 13.98
C ILE A 42 -9.88 5.13 13.16
N SER A 43 -10.73 4.34 12.51
CA SER A 43 -10.31 3.23 11.64
C SER A 43 -9.41 3.71 10.49
N ARG A 44 -9.82 4.77 9.78
CA ARG A 44 -9.02 5.42 8.72
C ARG A 44 -7.67 5.88 9.25
N LEU A 45 -7.66 6.54 10.41
CA LEU A 45 -6.43 6.99 11.05
C LEU A 45 -5.52 5.82 11.46
N LEU A 46 -6.08 4.70 11.92
CA LEU A 46 -5.29 3.52 12.29
C LEU A 46 -4.69 2.83 11.07
N ILE A 47 -5.38 2.83 9.94
CA ILE A 47 -4.89 2.22 8.70
C ILE A 47 -3.83 3.09 8.03
N LYS A 48 -4.03 4.42 7.98
CA LYS A 48 -3.05 5.38 7.43
C LYS A 48 -1.72 5.43 8.20
N LYS A 49 -1.64 4.81 9.39
CA LYS A 49 -0.38 4.76 10.14
C LYS A 49 0.62 3.84 9.45
N LYS A 50 1.74 4.41 9.01
CA LYS A 50 2.93 3.71 8.50
C LYS A 50 3.47 2.61 9.44
N LYS A 51 3.19 2.71 10.74
CA LYS A 51 3.61 1.73 11.76
C LYS A 51 2.42 0.89 12.21
N LYS A 52 2.52 -0.43 12.06
CA LYS A 52 1.49 -1.41 12.48
C LYS A 52 1.25 -1.52 14.00
N HIS A 53 1.98 -0.77 14.82
CA HIS A 53 1.75 -0.74 16.27
C HIS A 53 1.15 0.61 16.68
N THR A 54 0.04 0.55 17.41
CA THR A 54 -0.50 1.69 18.15
C THR A 54 -0.47 1.33 19.63
N ILE A 55 0.05 2.23 20.46
CA ILE A 55 -0.03 2.08 21.92
C ILE A 55 -1.34 2.76 22.32
N SER A 56 -2.42 1.98 22.39
CA SER A 56 -3.67 2.41 23.02
C SER A 56 -3.83 1.71 24.37
N PRO A 57 -4.40 2.36 25.39
CA PRO A 57 -4.62 1.73 26.69
C PRO A 57 -5.40 0.40 26.54
N PRO A 58 -5.06 -0.67 27.28
CA PRO A 58 -5.75 -1.96 27.16
C PRO A 58 -7.29 -1.89 27.25
N PRO A 59 -7.91 -1.02 28.09
CA PRO A 59 -9.35 -0.87 28.11
C PRO A 59 -9.97 -0.38 26.79
N PHE A 60 -9.24 0.38 25.98
CA PHE A 60 -9.71 0.84 24.67
C PHE A 60 -9.82 -0.33 23.70
N TYR A 61 -8.76 -1.13 23.56
CA TYR A 61 -8.71 -2.25 22.61
C TYR A 61 -9.82 -3.28 22.85
N LYS A 62 -10.05 -3.64 24.12
CA LYS A 62 -11.10 -4.61 24.46
C LYS A 62 -12.47 -4.15 23.97
N LYS A 63 -12.80 -2.87 24.16
CA LYS A 63 -14.11 -2.33 23.76
C LYS A 63 -14.18 -2.01 22.28
N TRP A 64 -13.06 -1.66 21.66
CA TRP A 64 -12.95 -1.49 20.22
C TRP A 64 -13.22 -2.82 19.50
N ASP A 65 -12.56 -3.89 19.92
CA ASP A 65 -12.78 -5.25 19.40
C ASP A 65 -14.22 -5.73 19.63
N GLU A 66 -14.77 -5.46 20.82
CA GLU A 66 -16.19 -5.74 21.12
C GLU A 66 -17.14 -4.99 20.17
N TYR A 67 -16.87 -3.71 19.91
CA TYR A 67 -17.66 -2.90 18.98
C TYR A 67 -17.61 -3.48 17.56
N GLN A 68 -16.41 -3.74 17.03
CA GLN A 68 -16.22 -4.29 15.69
C GLN A 68 -16.96 -5.62 15.50
N LYS A 69 -16.82 -6.54 16.47
CA LYS A 69 -17.39 -7.89 16.36
C LYS A 69 -18.91 -7.94 16.46
N HIS A 70 -19.52 -7.04 17.24
CA HIS A 70 -20.91 -7.22 17.66
C HIS A 70 -21.83 -6.03 17.39
N TRP A 71 -21.28 -4.83 17.19
CA TRP A 71 -22.06 -3.60 17.14
C TRP A 71 -21.96 -2.89 15.80
N GLU A 72 -20.80 -2.91 15.15
CA GLU A 72 -20.50 -2.14 13.93
C GLU A 72 -21.62 -2.21 12.89
N SER A 73 -21.98 -3.41 12.43
CA SER A 73 -23.02 -3.57 11.39
C SER A 73 -24.39 -3.03 11.82
N VAL A 74 -24.79 -3.24 13.08
CA VAL A 74 -26.11 -2.83 13.58
C VAL A 74 -26.17 -1.32 13.83
N VAL A 75 -25.06 -0.74 14.32
CA VAL A 75 -24.91 0.70 14.52
C VAL A 75 -24.85 1.43 13.18
N ALA A 76 -24.09 0.92 12.21
CA ALA A 76 -24.03 1.49 10.87
C ALA A 76 -25.41 1.49 10.18
N GLU A 77 -26.20 0.42 10.33
CA GLU A 77 -27.57 0.38 9.80
C GLU A 77 -28.48 1.40 10.50
N ALA A 78 -28.41 1.48 11.83
CA ALA A 78 -29.18 2.43 12.64
C ALA A 78 -28.83 3.90 12.32
N ALA A 79 -27.56 4.17 11.98
CA ALA A 79 -27.06 5.48 11.63
C ALA A 79 -27.55 5.99 10.26
N LYS A 80 -28.04 5.11 9.37
CA LYS A 80 -28.42 5.50 7.98
C LYS A 80 -29.50 6.58 7.93
N PHE A 81 -30.48 6.52 8.82
CA PHE A 81 -31.58 7.50 8.84
C PHE A 81 -31.06 8.89 9.21
N GLU A 82 -30.26 8.99 10.27
CA GLU A 82 -29.66 10.27 10.68
C GLU A 82 -28.63 10.76 9.69
N ALA A 83 -27.82 9.87 9.11
CA ALA A 83 -26.90 10.25 8.05
C ALA A 83 -27.67 10.95 6.91
N LYS A 84 -28.81 10.39 6.48
CA LYS A 84 -29.67 11.03 5.47
C LYS A 84 -30.26 12.36 5.94
N ARG A 85 -30.70 12.44 7.21
CA ARG A 85 -31.25 13.67 7.80
C ARG A 85 -30.20 14.78 7.86
N PHE A 86 -29.04 14.51 8.45
CA PHE A 86 -27.92 15.45 8.54
C PHE A 86 -27.42 15.86 7.16
N SER A 87 -27.30 14.94 6.20
CA SER A 87 -26.94 15.30 4.82
C SER A 87 -27.97 16.24 4.19
N LYS A 88 -29.26 16.00 4.41
CA LYS A 88 -30.32 16.88 3.94
C LYS A 88 -30.30 18.26 4.61
N GLU A 89 -30.14 18.31 5.94
CA GLU A 89 -30.06 19.57 6.70
C GLU A 89 -28.84 20.40 6.29
N ALA A 90 -27.67 19.76 6.15
CA ALA A 90 -26.45 20.41 5.66
C ALA A 90 -26.61 20.95 4.23
N TYR A 91 -27.27 20.17 3.35
CA TYR A 91 -27.59 20.60 1.99
C TYR A 91 -28.50 21.83 1.99
N GLU A 92 -29.58 21.84 2.79
CA GLU A 92 -30.51 22.97 2.86
C GLU A 92 -29.86 24.23 3.46
N GLU A 93 -28.98 24.07 4.45
CA GLU A 93 -28.21 25.18 5.03
C GLU A 93 -27.23 25.77 4.02
N PHE A 94 -26.44 24.92 3.35
CA PHE A 94 -25.53 25.34 2.30
C PHE A 94 -26.27 26.08 1.17
N ARG A 95 -27.40 25.51 0.72
CA ARG A 95 -28.28 26.11 -0.27
C ARG A 95 -28.68 27.54 0.09
N ARG A 96 -29.10 27.74 1.34
CA ARG A 96 -29.53 29.05 1.85
C ARG A 96 -28.38 30.04 1.87
N GLU A 97 -27.22 29.64 2.40
CA GLU A 97 -26.03 30.51 2.45
C GLU A 97 -25.58 30.96 1.06
N PHE A 98 -25.60 30.05 0.09
CA PHE A 98 -25.27 30.34 -1.29
C PHE A 98 -26.25 31.34 -1.95
N GLU A 99 -27.56 31.16 -1.75
CA GLU A 99 -28.57 32.09 -2.26
C GLU A 99 -28.43 33.48 -1.61
N GLU A 100 -28.10 33.56 -0.32
CA GLU A 100 -27.84 34.81 0.39
C GLU A 100 -26.60 35.53 -0.16
N GLU A 101 -25.53 34.81 -0.50
CA GLU A 101 -24.31 35.35 -1.09
C GLU A 101 -24.57 35.92 -2.50
N LEU A 102 -25.31 35.20 -3.34
CA LEU A 102 -25.71 35.69 -4.67
C LEU A 102 -26.52 36.98 -4.59
N LEU A 103 -27.48 37.05 -3.65
CA LEU A 103 -28.29 38.24 -3.43
C LEU A 103 -27.44 39.42 -2.93
N ALA A 104 -26.45 39.17 -2.08
CA ALA A 104 -25.51 40.20 -1.62
C ALA A 104 -24.66 40.77 -2.77
N ASP A 105 -24.35 39.93 -3.76
CA ASP A 105 -23.65 40.31 -5.00
C ASP A 105 -24.56 40.96 -6.05
N GLY A 106 -25.85 41.16 -5.73
CA GLY A 106 -26.83 41.78 -6.63
C GLY A 106 -27.27 40.88 -7.79
N ARG A 107 -27.06 39.57 -7.66
CA ARG A 107 -27.47 38.57 -8.66
C ARG A 107 -28.69 37.81 -8.13
N SER A 108 -29.68 37.54 -8.98
CA SER A 108 -30.75 36.62 -8.58
C SER A 108 -30.29 35.16 -8.75
N PRO A 109 -30.72 34.24 -7.86
CA PRO A 109 -30.48 32.82 -8.05
C PRO A 109 -30.95 32.32 -9.43
N GLU A 110 -32.09 32.79 -9.92
CA GLU A 110 -32.63 32.39 -11.23
C GLU A 110 -31.75 32.82 -12.41
N GLU A 111 -31.17 34.02 -12.35
CA GLU A 111 -30.21 34.50 -13.35
C GLU A 111 -28.93 33.66 -13.32
N PHE A 112 -28.43 33.39 -12.12
CA PHE A 112 -27.24 32.56 -11.92
C PHE A 112 -27.42 31.15 -12.51
N TYR A 113 -28.53 30.45 -12.18
CA TYR A 113 -28.78 29.10 -12.71
C TYR A 113 -28.92 29.08 -14.22
N LYS A 114 -29.58 30.10 -14.79
CA LYS A 114 -29.74 30.25 -16.23
C LYS A 114 -28.40 30.45 -16.94
N GLU A 115 -27.48 31.21 -16.35
CA GLU A 115 -26.11 31.37 -16.88
C GLU A 115 -25.30 30.08 -16.84
N GLN A 116 -25.50 29.25 -15.82
CA GLN A 116 -24.84 27.94 -15.70
C GLN A 116 -25.47 26.87 -16.59
N GLU A 117 -26.54 27.20 -17.34
CA GLU A 117 -27.33 26.25 -18.13
C GLU A 117 -27.79 25.02 -17.31
N LYS A 118 -28.10 25.25 -16.03
CA LYS A 118 -28.52 24.20 -15.07
C LYS A 118 -29.81 24.61 -14.37
N THR A 119 -30.65 23.64 -14.02
CA THR A 119 -31.71 23.86 -13.04
C THR A 119 -31.11 24.05 -11.64
N PRO A 120 -31.86 24.65 -10.69
CA PRO A 120 -31.41 24.72 -9.29
C PRO A 120 -31.03 23.34 -8.75
N GLU A 121 -31.86 22.32 -9.00
CA GLU A 121 -31.63 20.96 -8.55
C GLU A 121 -30.33 20.36 -9.14
N GLU A 122 -30.08 20.56 -10.43
CA GLU A 122 -28.85 20.10 -11.09
C GLU A 122 -27.60 20.85 -10.61
N TYR A 123 -27.72 22.16 -10.36
CA TYR A 123 -26.61 22.95 -9.83
C TYR A 123 -26.27 22.54 -8.40
N TYR A 124 -27.28 22.38 -7.55
CA TYR A 124 -27.06 21.96 -6.17
C TYR A 124 -26.62 20.51 -6.05
N GLN A 125 -27.08 19.61 -6.92
CA GLN A 125 -26.51 18.27 -7.00
C GLN A 125 -25.03 18.35 -7.39
N TYR A 126 -24.68 19.16 -8.40
CA TYR A 126 -23.29 19.37 -8.80
C TYR A 126 -22.41 19.92 -7.67
N ILE A 127 -22.88 20.94 -6.93
CA ILE A 127 -22.14 21.48 -5.78
C ILE A 127 -22.12 20.48 -4.62
N TRP A 128 -23.20 19.75 -4.40
CA TRP A 128 -23.22 18.68 -3.42
C TRP A 128 -22.17 17.63 -3.79
N ASP A 129 -22.08 17.18 -5.03
CA ASP A 129 -21.06 16.25 -5.49
C ASP A 129 -19.65 16.84 -5.29
N LEU A 130 -19.46 18.15 -5.52
CA LEU A 130 -18.19 18.85 -5.31
C LEU A 130 -17.81 18.94 -3.81
N LEU A 131 -18.76 19.28 -2.95
CA LEU A 131 -18.58 19.33 -1.49
C LEU A 131 -18.47 17.92 -0.91
N ALA A 132 -19.18 16.97 -1.50
CA ALA A 132 -19.12 15.57 -1.15
C ALA A 132 -17.77 14.97 -1.56
N ASP A 133 -17.14 15.50 -2.59
CA ASP A 133 -15.77 15.21 -2.94
C ASP A 133 -14.76 15.92 -2.01
N GLU A 134 -14.97 17.20 -1.68
CA GLU A 134 -14.08 17.99 -0.80
C GLU A 134 -14.13 17.52 0.67
N PHE A 135 -15.33 17.35 1.21
CA PHE A 135 -15.62 16.90 2.57
C PHE A 135 -15.79 15.38 2.70
N GLY A 136 -15.73 14.63 1.60
CA GLY A 136 -15.85 13.16 1.60
C GLY A 136 -17.24 12.64 1.95
N LEU A 137 -18.28 13.40 1.60
CA LEU A 137 -19.68 13.00 1.77
C LEU A 137 -20.16 12.09 0.63
N ASP A 138 -19.45 12.02 -0.50
CA ASP A 138 -19.73 11.03 -1.54
C ASP A 138 -18.92 9.79 -1.22
N ARG A 139 -19.53 8.98 -0.36
CA ARG A 139 -18.88 7.85 0.31
C ARG A 139 -18.57 6.71 -0.66
N GLU A 140 -19.08 6.74 -1.89
CA GLU A 140 -18.91 5.67 -2.87
C GLU A 140 -17.63 5.84 -3.71
N GLU A 141 -17.06 7.06 -3.78
CA GLU A 141 -15.88 7.37 -4.60
C GLU A 141 -14.57 7.58 -3.81
N ARG A 142 -14.59 7.47 -2.49
CA ARG A 142 -13.36 7.45 -1.67
C ARG A 142 -12.91 6.04 -1.37
N PHE A 143 -11.60 5.86 -1.24
CA PHE A 143 -11.02 4.57 -0.90
C PHE A 143 -11.16 4.29 0.59
N ASP A 144 -11.87 3.21 0.92
CA ASP A 144 -11.94 2.67 2.27
C ASP A 144 -11.20 1.33 2.33
N PRO A 145 -9.96 1.28 2.86
CA PRO A 145 -9.18 0.03 2.95
C PRO A 145 -9.82 -1.06 3.83
N LEU A 146 -10.92 -0.79 4.54
CA LEU A 146 -11.70 -1.81 5.25
C LEU A 146 -12.77 -2.48 4.40
N VAL A 147 -13.23 -1.81 3.35
CA VAL A 147 -14.36 -2.24 2.51
C VAL A 147 -13.86 -2.64 1.12
N ASP A 148 -12.92 -1.86 0.59
CA ASP A 148 -12.41 -1.98 -0.75
C ASP A 148 -11.20 -2.93 -0.81
N ASP A 149 -11.08 -3.65 -1.93
CA ASP A 149 -9.85 -4.36 -2.27
C ASP A 149 -8.93 -3.42 -3.08
N PRO A 150 -7.84 -2.90 -2.49
CA PRO A 150 -6.95 -1.98 -3.18
C PRO A 150 -6.26 -2.63 -4.39
N ALA A 151 -6.06 -3.95 -4.41
CA ALA A 151 -5.46 -4.62 -5.56
C ALA A 151 -6.41 -4.67 -6.75
N VAL A 152 -7.71 -4.85 -6.51
CA VAL A 152 -8.73 -4.81 -7.56
C VAL A 152 -8.80 -3.42 -8.17
N ILE A 153 -8.88 -2.37 -7.36
CA ILE A 153 -8.95 -0.97 -7.83
C ILE A 153 -7.68 -0.56 -8.58
N MET A 154 -6.49 -1.03 -8.17
CA MET A 154 -5.27 -0.80 -8.95
C MET A 154 -5.28 -1.50 -10.30
N ASN A 155 -5.89 -2.68 -10.41
CA ASN A 155 -6.04 -3.37 -11.69
C ASN A 155 -7.05 -2.64 -12.58
N GLU A 156 -8.14 -2.13 -12.01
CA GLU A 156 -9.10 -1.26 -12.71
C GLU A 156 -8.40 -0.01 -13.27
N LEU A 157 -7.59 0.67 -12.45
CA LEU A 157 -6.77 1.81 -12.90
C LEU A 157 -5.85 1.42 -14.07
N TYR A 158 -5.17 0.28 -13.95
CA TYR A 158 -4.27 -0.21 -14.99
C TYR A 158 -5.01 -0.51 -16.30
N ASP A 159 -6.17 -1.16 -16.22
CA ASP A 159 -6.98 -1.51 -17.39
C ASP A 159 -7.55 -0.25 -18.07
N SER A 160 -8.07 0.72 -17.31
CA SER A 160 -8.52 2.01 -17.86
C SER A 160 -7.37 2.79 -18.53
N LEU A 161 -6.17 2.83 -17.93
CA LEU A 161 -5.00 3.46 -18.54
C LEU A 161 -4.53 2.71 -19.80
N ARG A 162 -4.59 1.38 -19.78
CA ARG A 162 -4.24 0.55 -20.94
C ARG A 162 -5.24 0.77 -22.08
N ASP A 163 -6.53 0.82 -21.80
CA ASP A 163 -7.57 1.07 -22.80
C ASP A 163 -7.44 2.47 -23.39
N LEU A 164 -7.08 3.47 -22.59
CA LEU A 164 -6.73 4.79 -23.09
C LEU A 164 -5.58 4.72 -24.11
N VAL A 165 -4.48 4.04 -23.77
CA VAL A 165 -3.30 3.95 -24.65
C VAL A 165 -3.57 3.13 -25.91
N VAL A 166 -4.32 2.04 -25.80
CA VAL A 166 -4.53 1.09 -26.90
C VAL A 166 -5.69 1.50 -27.81
N ASN A 167 -6.77 2.02 -27.24
CA ASN A 167 -8.03 2.29 -27.95
C ASN A 167 -8.34 3.78 -28.09
N ASP A 168 -7.51 4.68 -27.56
CA ASP A 168 -7.78 6.14 -27.49
C ASP A 168 -9.13 6.44 -26.81
N TYR A 169 -9.54 5.56 -25.90
CA TYR A 169 -10.82 5.63 -25.20
C TYR A 169 -10.56 5.89 -23.72
N PHE A 170 -10.95 7.07 -23.25
CA PHE A 170 -11.01 7.37 -21.83
C PHE A 170 -12.44 7.15 -21.36
N ASP A 171 -12.65 6.12 -20.54
CA ASP A 171 -13.94 5.80 -19.95
C ASP A 171 -14.35 6.80 -18.83
N GLY A 172 -13.44 7.68 -18.41
CA GLY A 172 -13.67 8.62 -17.32
C GLY A 172 -13.70 7.97 -15.93
N LEU A 173 -13.33 6.68 -15.81
CA LEU A 173 -13.46 5.91 -14.56
C LEU A 173 -12.35 6.20 -13.54
N ILE A 174 -11.28 6.92 -13.91
CA ILE A 174 -10.25 7.32 -12.95
C ILE A 174 -10.80 8.43 -12.04
N ASN A 175 -11.39 8.02 -10.92
CA ASN A 175 -11.86 8.90 -9.85
C ASN A 175 -10.88 8.96 -8.67
N ASN A 176 -11.23 9.72 -7.64
CA ASN A 176 -10.39 9.93 -6.45
C ASN A 176 -10.06 8.64 -5.70
N LYS A 177 -10.93 7.62 -5.77
CA LYS A 177 -10.67 6.28 -5.22
C LYS A 177 -9.36 5.69 -5.74
N HIS A 178 -9.12 5.79 -7.05
CA HIS A 178 -7.93 5.24 -7.67
C HIS A 178 -6.66 5.98 -7.23
N LEU A 179 -6.73 7.30 -7.09
CA LEU A 179 -5.63 8.13 -6.57
C LEU A 179 -5.33 7.80 -5.11
N GLU A 180 -6.36 7.67 -4.28
CA GLU A 180 -6.21 7.31 -2.86
C GLU A 180 -5.67 5.88 -2.67
N VAL A 181 -6.02 4.93 -3.56
CA VAL A 181 -5.43 3.58 -3.58
C VAL A 181 -3.95 3.64 -3.95
N TRP A 182 -3.57 4.46 -4.94
CA TRP A 182 -2.17 4.67 -5.29
C TRP A 182 -1.38 5.19 -4.08
N ASP A 183 -1.89 6.22 -3.41
CA ASP A 183 -1.30 6.77 -2.20
C ASP A 183 -1.26 5.74 -1.06
N PHE A 184 -2.28 4.89 -0.93
CA PHE A 184 -2.28 3.80 0.04
C PHE A 184 -1.13 2.81 -0.20
N PHE A 185 -0.89 2.38 -1.44
CA PHE A 185 0.25 1.52 -1.74
C PHE A 185 1.58 2.21 -1.43
N LEU A 186 1.72 3.48 -1.80
CA LEU A 186 2.94 4.25 -1.61
C LEU A 186 3.23 4.54 -0.13
N ASP A 187 2.28 5.16 0.57
CA ASP A 187 2.47 5.66 1.93
C ASP A 187 2.17 4.63 3.01
N THR A 188 1.22 3.72 2.80
CA THR A 188 0.79 2.77 3.83
C THR A 188 1.45 1.41 3.66
N ILE A 189 1.41 0.83 2.46
CA ILE A 189 2.06 -0.46 2.20
C ILE A 189 3.58 -0.30 2.04
N GLY A 190 4.03 0.86 1.52
CA GLY A 190 5.45 1.15 1.30
C GLY A 190 5.97 0.69 -0.06
N ILE A 191 5.09 0.53 -1.06
CA ILE A 191 5.45 0.22 -2.45
C ILE A 191 5.77 1.52 -3.18
N ASP A 192 7.05 1.85 -3.25
CA ASP A 192 7.54 3.01 -4.02
C ASP A 192 7.84 2.62 -5.46
N TYR A 193 6.89 2.87 -6.37
CA TYR A 193 7.01 2.54 -7.79
C TYR A 193 8.20 3.22 -8.47
N SER A 194 8.53 4.46 -8.08
CA SER A 194 9.69 5.18 -8.63
C SER A 194 10.99 4.51 -8.20
N LYS A 195 11.09 4.13 -6.92
CA LYS A 195 12.23 3.37 -6.40
C LYS A 195 12.36 2.00 -7.07
N ILE A 196 11.26 1.25 -7.20
CA ILE A 196 11.22 -0.05 -7.89
C ILE A 196 11.74 0.08 -9.32
N TYR A 197 11.28 1.09 -10.06
CA TYR A 197 11.74 1.33 -11.44
C TYR A 197 13.24 1.68 -11.48
N ASN A 198 13.69 2.59 -10.63
CA ASN A 198 15.11 2.96 -10.54
C ASN A 198 16.00 1.76 -10.18
N GLN A 199 15.57 0.93 -9.23
CA GLN A 199 16.26 -0.29 -8.87
C GLN A 199 16.30 -1.29 -10.03
N ARG A 200 15.19 -1.47 -10.77
CA ARG A 200 15.14 -2.31 -11.98
C ARG A 200 16.13 -1.86 -13.05
N GLN A 201 16.30 -0.56 -13.25
CA GLN A 201 17.27 0.01 -14.20
C GLN A 201 18.72 -0.18 -13.72
N SER A 202 18.95 -0.08 -12.41
CA SER A 202 20.29 -0.28 -11.83
C SER A 202 20.73 -1.74 -11.76
N ALA A 203 19.78 -2.68 -11.69
CA ALA A 203 20.04 -4.10 -11.53
C ALA A 203 20.79 -4.66 -12.77
N PRO A 204 21.96 -5.29 -12.59
CA PRO A 204 22.74 -5.77 -13.73
C PRO A 204 22.05 -6.96 -14.42
N GLU A 205 22.11 -6.98 -15.75
CA GLU A 205 21.69 -8.16 -16.52
C GLU A 205 22.71 -9.29 -16.40
N LEU A 206 22.22 -10.53 -16.32
CA LEU A 206 23.05 -11.72 -16.29
C LEU A 206 23.41 -12.15 -17.71
N PHE A 207 24.72 -12.26 -17.99
CA PHE A 207 25.21 -12.75 -19.27
C PHE A 207 25.82 -14.15 -19.08
N ILE A 208 25.20 -15.17 -19.66
CA ILE A 208 25.70 -16.54 -19.64
C ILE A 208 26.66 -16.76 -20.81
N PRO A 209 27.93 -17.16 -20.57
CA PRO A 209 28.86 -17.48 -21.65
C PRO A 209 28.38 -18.62 -22.56
N THR A 210 28.68 -18.56 -23.85
CA THR A 210 28.24 -19.58 -24.83
C THR A 210 28.67 -21.00 -24.45
N HIS A 211 29.88 -21.19 -23.92
CA HIS A 211 30.37 -22.51 -23.51
C HIS A 211 29.62 -23.09 -22.30
N MET A 212 28.90 -22.27 -21.55
CA MET A 212 28.07 -22.69 -20.42
C MET A 212 26.69 -23.17 -20.84
N LEU A 213 26.22 -22.83 -22.05
CA LEU A 213 24.89 -23.22 -22.54
C LEU A 213 24.72 -24.74 -22.71
N SER A 214 25.83 -25.48 -22.81
CA SER A 214 25.81 -26.95 -22.85
C SER A 214 25.62 -27.59 -21.46
N ARG A 215 25.69 -26.81 -20.38
CA ARG A 215 25.51 -27.24 -19.00
C ARG A 215 24.12 -26.86 -18.51
N ASN A 216 23.67 -27.48 -17.42
CA ASN A 216 22.47 -27.02 -16.72
C ASN A 216 22.77 -25.68 -16.02
N ILE A 217 22.29 -24.58 -16.59
CA ILE A 217 22.45 -23.20 -16.07
C ILE A 217 21.21 -22.70 -15.32
N THR A 218 20.09 -23.42 -15.42
CA THR A 218 18.80 -23.04 -14.82
C THR A 218 18.91 -22.64 -13.33
N PRO A 219 19.66 -23.37 -12.47
CA PRO A 219 19.81 -22.96 -11.08
C PRO A 219 20.49 -21.60 -10.87
N ILE A 220 21.44 -21.23 -11.75
CA ILE A 220 22.07 -19.90 -11.69
C ILE A 220 21.05 -18.83 -12.08
N GLU A 221 20.34 -19.04 -13.19
CA GLU A 221 19.38 -18.08 -13.73
C GLU A 221 18.23 -17.82 -12.75
N GLU A 222 17.62 -18.88 -12.21
CA GLU A 222 16.52 -18.78 -11.26
C GLU A 222 16.95 -18.06 -9.97
N LEU A 223 18.04 -18.49 -9.33
CA LEU A 223 18.51 -17.87 -8.10
C LEU A 223 18.96 -16.41 -8.30
N TYR A 224 19.56 -16.11 -9.44
CA TYR A 224 19.93 -14.74 -9.77
C TYR A 224 18.70 -13.86 -9.98
N ASN A 225 17.71 -14.34 -10.73
CA ASN A 225 16.48 -13.60 -10.98
C ASN A 225 15.69 -13.36 -9.68
N GLU A 226 15.64 -14.33 -8.78
CA GLU A 226 15.05 -14.13 -7.45
C GLU A 226 15.83 -13.10 -6.61
N ALA A 227 17.17 -13.14 -6.63
CA ALA A 227 17.98 -12.13 -5.95
C ALA A 227 17.75 -10.71 -6.53
N VAL A 228 17.60 -10.59 -7.84
CA VAL A 228 17.28 -9.33 -8.52
C VAL A 228 15.88 -8.86 -8.16
N ARG A 229 14.87 -9.73 -8.16
CA ARG A 229 13.49 -9.40 -7.72
C ARG A 229 13.48 -8.91 -6.29
N ALA A 230 14.15 -9.61 -5.38
CA ALA A 230 14.27 -9.19 -3.99
C ALA A 230 14.88 -7.78 -3.87
N TYR A 231 15.94 -7.49 -4.62
CA TYR A 231 16.54 -6.15 -4.66
C TYR A 231 15.57 -5.08 -5.17
N ILE A 232 14.88 -5.35 -6.29
CA ILE A 232 13.93 -4.44 -6.94
C ILE A 232 12.73 -4.09 -6.04
N PHE A 233 12.30 -5.02 -5.19
CA PHE A 233 11.21 -4.80 -4.24
C PHE A 233 11.70 -4.32 -2.86
N GLY A 234 12.96 -3.87 -2.76
CA GLY A 234 13.53 -3.34 -1.52
C GLY A 234 13.83 -4.39 -0.44
N LEU A 235 13.76 -5.68 -0.74
CA LEU A 235 14.15 -6.79 0.14
C LEU A 235 15.67 -7.05 0.05
N THR A 236 16.45 -6.02 0.36
CA THR A 236 17.89 -5.97 0.13
C THR A 236 18.69 -7.04 0.86
N GLU A 237 18.30 -7.39 2.08
CA GLU A 237 18.87 -8.42 2.93
C GLU A 237 18.71 -9.79 2.29
N ALA A 238 17.50 -10.07 1.79
CA ALA A 238 17.18 -11.31 1.09
C ALA A 238 17.99 -11.42 -0.20
N SER A 239 18.10 -10.33 -0.96
CA SER A 239 18.95 -10.27 -2.15
C SER A 239 20.41 -10.61 -1.83
N VAL A 240 20.99 -9.99 -0.79
CA VAL A 240 22.36 -10.27 -0.33
C VAL A 240 22.54 -11.72 0.10
N ALA A 241 21.56 -12.28 0.83
CA ALA A 241 21.58 -13.68 1.26
C ALA A 241 21.57 -14.65 0.08
N MET A 242 20.69 -14.40 -0.90
CA MET A 242 20.60 -15.19 -2.13
C MET A 242 21.89 -15.09 -2.95
N CYS A 243 22.46 -13.89 -3.11
CA CYS A 243 23.73 -13.71 -3.79
C CYS A 243 24.89 -14.45 -3.08
N ARG A 244 24.94 -14.45 -1.75
CA ARG A 244 25.95 -15.23 -0.99
C ARG A 244 25.82 -16.72 -1.28
N ALA A 245 24.61 -17.27 -1.25
CA ALA A 245 24.36 -18.68 -1.56
C ALA A 245 24.71 -19.00 -3.02
N LEU A 246 24.35 -18.12 -3.95
CA LEU A 246 24.65 -18.26 -5.38
C LEU A 246 26.17 -18.20 -5.66
N MET A 247 26.91 -17.32 -4.98
CA MET A 247 28.37 -17.28 -5.05
C MET A 247 28.99 -18.62 -4.65
N GLU A 248 28.57 -19.18 -3.52
CA GLU A 248 29.03 -20.50 -3.07
C GLU A 248 28.70 -21.59 -4.08
N HIS A 249 27.47 -21.60 -4.59
CA HIS A 249 27.02 -22.56 -5.60
C HIS A 249 27.88 -22.47 -6.88
N ILE A 250 28.13 -21.25 -7.39
CA ILE A 250 28.94 -21.03 -8.58
C ILE A 250 30.36 -21.57 -8.38
N LEU A 251 31.01 -21.21 -7.27
CA LEU A 251 32.38 -21.63 -6.96
C LEU A 251 32.50 -23.16 -6.81
N LYS A 252 31.54 -23.80 -6.13
CA LYS A 252 31.54 -25.26 -5.95
C LYS A 252 31.26 -25.99 -7.27
N LYS A 253 30.18 -25.61 -7.97
CA LYS A 253 29.63 -26.40 -9.07
C LYS A 253 30.35 -26.16 -10.39
N TYR A 254 30.76 -24.92 -10.66
CA TYR A 254 31.26 -24.52 -11.98
C TYR A 254 32.74 -24.16 -12.00
N TYR A 255 33.31 -23.76 -10.85
CA TYR A 255 34.76 -23.64 -10.67
C TYR A 255 35.38 -24.90 -10.03
N HIS A 256 34.56 -25.90 -9.69
CA HIS A 256 35.00 -27.18 -9.11
C HIS A 256 35.81 -27.05 -7.81
N ILE A 257 35.55 -26.00 -7.03
CA ILE A 257 36.24 -25.74 -5.78
C ILE A 257 35.55 -26.51 -4.64
N LEU A 258 36.12 -27.65 -4.28
CA LEU A 258 35.63 -28.48 -3.17
C LEU A 258 35.94 -27.86 -1.80
N GLY A 259 34.99 -27.95 -0.87
CA GLY A 259 35.11 -27.56 0.53
C GLY A 259 33.75 -27.36 1.21
N ASP A 260 33.74 -27.41 2.54
CA ASP A 260 32.51 -27.23 3.34
C ASP A 260 32.34 -25.80 3.87
N ASP A 261 33.43 -25.04 3.93
CA ASP A 261 33.48 -23.69 4.48
C ASP A 261 33.73 -22.67 3.37
N LEU A 262 32.80 -21.72 3.20
CA LEU A 262 32.87 -20.69 2.17
C LEU A 262 34.14 -19.85 2.25
N ASN A 263 34.70 -19.62 3.46
CA ASN A 263 35.99 -18.96 3.59
C ASN A 263 37.10 -19.74 2.88
N ARG A 264 37.25 -21.04 3.17
CA ARG A 264 38.23 -21.89 2.50
C ARG A 264 38.00 -22.02 1.00
N ILE A 265 36.74 -22.08 0.56
CA ILE A 265 36.37 -22.13 -0.86
C ILE A 265 36.86 -20.88 -1.57
N ILE A 266 36.56 -19.69 -1.05
CA ILE A 266 37.00 -18.43 -1.64
C ILE A 266 38.54 -18.38 -1.72
N SER A 267 39.24 -18.66 -0.62
CA SER A 267 40.72 -18.62 -0.61
C SER A 267 41.34 -19.63 -1.58
N LYS A 268 40.70 -20.77 -1.82
CA LYS A 268 41.15 -21.75 -2.83
C LYS A 268 40.85 -21.23 -4.24
N ALA A 269 39.65 -20.73 -4.50
CA ALA A 269 39.26 -20.16 -5.78
C ALA A 269 40.18 -19.00 -6.20
N GLU A 270 40.50 -18.08 -5.29
CA GLU A 270 41.40 -16.94 -5.56
C GLU A 270 42.86 -17.35 -5.82
N ARG A 271 43.30 -18.50 -5.30
CA ARG A 271 44.62 -19.07 -5.62
C ARG A 271 44.64 -19.70 -7.00
N GLU A 272 43.60 -20.44 -7.37
CA GLU A 272 43.49 -21.13 -8.66
C GLU A 272 43.13 -20.17 -9.81
N HIS A 273 42.37 -19.11 -9.50
CA HIS A 273 41.90 -18.11 -10.45
C HIS A 273 42.22 -16.71 -9.93
N SER A 274 43.42 -16.22 -10.24
CA SER A 274 43.98 -14.98 -9.68
C SER A 274 43.11 -13.73 -9.91
N TYR A 275 42.33 -13.67 -10.99
CA TYR A 275 41.43 -12.55 -11.27
C TYR A 275 40.30 -12.40 -10.23
N LEU A 276 39.94 -13.49 -9.51
CA LEU A 276 38.92 -13.46 -8.46
C LEU A 276 39.35 -12.60 -7.27
N LYS A 277 40.65 -12.41 -7.04
CA LYS A 277 41.16 -11.52 -5.97
C LYS A 277 40.68 -10.08 -6.13
N GLY A 278 40.44 -9.64 -7.37
CA GLY A 278 39.93 -8.29 -7.65
C GLY A 278 38.46 -8.09 -7.28
N LEU A 279 37.72 -9.18 -6.97
CA LEU A 279 36.29 -9.14 -6.66
C LEU A 279 35.99 -9.04 -5.15
N ASN A 280 37.03 -9.08 -4.30
CA ASN A 280 36.89 -8.95 -2.84
C ASN A 280 35.87 -9.94 -2.23
N LEU A 281 35.83 -11.19 -2.71
CA LEU A 281 34.80 -12.17 -2.31
C LEU A 281 34.75 -12.43 -0.80
N HIS A 282 35.92 -12.36 -0.12
CA HIS A 282 35.99 -12.45 1.34
C HIS A 282 35.25 -11.31 2.05
N GLN A 283 35.44 -10.07 1.59
CA GLN A 283 34.77 -8.90 2.17
C GLN A 283 33.26 -9.01 1.96
N MET A 284 32.83 -9.48 0.78
CA MET A 284 31.43 -9.72 0.49
C MET A 284 30.84 -10.76 1.43
N ARG A 285 31.47 -11.94 1.57
CA ARG A 285 31.03 -12.95 2.55
C ARG A 285 30.85 -12.35 3.95
N ASP A 286 31.83 -11.57 4.43
CA ASP A 286 31.76 -10.96 5.76
C ASP A 286 30.63 -9.93 5.86
N LEU A 287 30.41 -9.16 4.80
CA LEU A 287 29.30 -8.22 4.72
C LEU A 287 27.95 -8.94 4.75
N ALA A 288 27.77 -10.01 3.97
CA ALA A 288 26.54 -10.80 4.00
C ALA A 288 26.30 -11.49 5.34
N ASN A 289 27.34 -12.04 5.98
CA ASN A 289 27.21 -12.59 7.34
C ASN A 289 26.78 -11.49 8.33
N LYS A 290 27.37 -10.29 8.24
CA LYS A 290 26.95 -9.15 9.07
C LYS A 290 25.50 -8.77 8.82
N VAL A 291 25.09 -8.63 7.57
CA VAL A 291 23.70 -8.32 7.18
C VAL A 291 22.73 -9.36 7.76
N LEU A 292 23.07 -10.65 7.68
CA LEU A 292 22.22 -11.73 8.21
C LEU A 292 22.15 -11.77 9.74
N HIS A 293 23.15 -11.26 10.45
CA HIS A 293 23.22 -11.30 11.92
C HIS A 293 22.86 -9.97 12.61
N ASP A 294 22.92 -8.85 11.90
CA ASP A 294 22.80 -7.48 12.44
C ASP A 294 21.88 -6.62 11.55
N TYR A 295 20.76 -7.20 11.10
CA TYR A 295 19.85 -6.56 10.14
C TYR A 295 19.12 -5.34 10.73
N GLU A 296 18.88 -5.31 12.05
CA GLU A 296 18.12 -4.23 12.71
C GLU A 296 18.87 -2.88 12.74
N ASN A 297 20.19 -2.88 12.61
CA ASN A 297 21.03 -1.69 12.82
C ASN A 297 21.55 -1.03 11.52
N ARG A 298 21.12 -1.48 10.32
CA ARG A 298 21.76 -1.09 9.05
C ARG A 298 20.78 -0.76 7.93
N ALA A 299 20.27 0.47 7.90
CA ALA A 299 19.34 0.89 6.85
C ALA A 299 20.02 1.52 5.60
N GLN A 300 21.16 2.21 5.72
CA GLN A 300 21.64 3.08 4.62
C GLN A 300 22.64 2.44 3.65
N ASP A 301 23.47 1.49 4.08
CA ASP A 301 24.53 0.93 3.22
C ASP A 301 24.13 -0.38 2.50
N ILE A 302 22.99 -0.96 2.86
CA ILE A 302 22.63 -2.31 2.42
C ILE A 302 22.16 -2.37 0.96
N GLU A 303 21.53 -1.30 0.47
CA GLU A 303 21.07 -1.22 -0.91
C GLU A 303 22.25 -1.22 -1.88
N LYS A 304 23.29 -0.42 -1.58
CA LYS A 304 24.55 -0.42 -2.32
C LYS A 304 25.23 -1.79 -2.26
N ALA A 305 25.25 -2.41 -1.07
CA ALA A 305 25.81 -3.74 -0.91
C ALA A 305 25.11 -4.77 -1.81
N ALA A 306 23.77 -4.81 -1.81
CA ALA A 306 22.99 -5.70 -2.66
C ALA A 306 23.33 -5.52 -4.15
N LEU A 307 23.43 -4.27 -4.62
CA LEU A 307 23.81 -3.97 -5.99
C LEU A 307 25.24 -4.44 -6.33
N ASP A 308 26.20 -4.21 -5.43
CA ASP A 308 27.59 -4.68 -5.59
C ASP A 308 27.65 -6.22 -5.59
N PHE A 309 26.80 -6.89 -4.80
CA PHE A 309 26.60 -8.33 -4.84
C PHE A 309 26.15 -8.83 -6.21
N LEU A 310 25.07 -8.26 -6.76
CA LEU A 310 24.57 -8.63 -8.08
C LEU A 310 25.63 -8.44 -9.17
N LYS A 311 26.39 -7.34 -9.13
CA LYS A 311 27.50 -7.07 -10.07
C LYS A 311 28.61 -8.12 -9.97
N THR A 312 28.99 -8.51 -8.76
CA THR A 312 30.00 -9.55 -8.55
C THR A 312 29.52 -10.90 -9.05
N ILE A 313 28.27 -11.28 -8.79
CA ILE A 313 27.71 -12.54 -9.32
C ILE A 313 27.74 -12.54 -10.85
N ARG A 314 27.30 -11.46 -11.50
CA ARG A 314 27.43 -11.31 -12.96
C ARG A 314 28.88 -11.53 -13.42
N HIS A 315 29.86 -10.95 -12.73
CA HIS A 315 31.26 -11.12 -13.07
C HIS A 315 31.74 -12.58 -12.89
N LEU A 316 31.33 -13.24 -11.80
CA LEU A 316 31.65 -14.64 -11.56
C LEU A 316 31.10 -15.55 -12.65
N VAL A 317 29.84 -15.34 -13.06
CA VAL A 317 29.17 -16.13 -14.08
C VAL A 317 29.80 -15.93 -15.47
N THR A 318 30.07 -14.68 -15.84
CA THR A 318 30.69 -14.35 -17.14
C THR A 318 32.11 -14.88 -17.31
N ARG A 319 32.80 -15.20 -16.20
CA ARG A 319 34.18 -15.69 -16.19
C ARG A 319 34.32 -17.17 -15.83
N ILE A 320 33.22 -17.91 -15.74
CA ILE A 320 33.26 -19.36 -15.47
C ILE A 320 34.20 -20.03 -16.50
N PRO A 321 35.20 -20.82 -16.05
CA PRO A 321 36.15 -21.43 -16.96
C PRO A 321 35.48 -22.43 -17.91
N SER A 322 35.98 -22.48 -19.15
CA SER A 322 35.67 -23.58 -20.07
C SER A 322 36.23 -24.90 -19.51
N PRO A 323 35.52 -26.03 -19.70
CA PRO A 323 35.99 -27.34 -19.26
C PRO A 323 37.31 -27.76 -19.90
#